data_AF-A0A963J427-F1
#
_entry.id   AF-A0A963J427-F1
#
_cell.length_a   1.000
_cell.length_b   1.000
_cell.length_c   1.000
_cell.angle_alpha   90.00
_cell.angle_beta   90.00
_cell.angle_gamma   90.00
#
_symmetry.space_group_name_H-M   'P 1'
#
loop_
_entity.id
_entity.type
_entity.pdbx_description
1 polymer ?
#
loop_
_entity_poly.entity_id
_entity_poly.type
_entity_poly.pdbx_seq_one_letter_code
_entity_poly.pdbx_strand_id
1 'polypeptide(L)' 'MRLRHIEVFNAVMVTGSVSGAARLINITQPAVSRTLKHAELQLGFPLFERTGGRLVATAEARSLFPLVD' A
#
# COMPACT_ATOMS: atom_id res chain seq x y z
N MET A 1 -6.35 -10.15 6.92
CA MET A 1 -5.73 -8.82 7.07
C MET A 1 -5.52 -8.48 8.56
N ARG A 2 -4.57 -7.60 8.90
CA ARG A 2 -4.27 -7.10 10.27
C ARG A 2 -4.05 -5.58 10.19
N LEU A 3 -4.11 -4.87 11.33
CA LEU A 3 -3.96 -3.41 11.40
C LEU A 3 -2.72 -2.91 10.64
N ARG A 4 -1.58 -3.59 10.81
CA ARG A 4 -0.34 -3.25 10.12
C ARG A 4 -0.43 -3.26 8.59
N HIS A 5 -1.25 -4.14 8.01
CA HIS A 5 -1.46 -4.13 6.55
C HIS A 5 -2.22 -2.89 6.11
N ILE A 6 -3.21 -2.46 6.90
CA ILE A 6 -4.02 -1.26 6.63
C ILE A 6 -3.15 -0.01 6.75
N GLU A 7 -2.31 0.09 7.79
CA GLU A 7 -1.36 1.19 7.96
C GLU A 7 -0.40 1.32 6.77
N VAL A 8 0.20 0.21 6.33
CA VAL A 8 1.12 0.20 5.20
C VAL A 8 0.40 0.54 3.89
N PHE A 9 -0.77 -0.05 3.67
CA PHE A 9 -1.60 0.26 2.50
C PHE A 9 -1.92 1.76 2.43
N ASN A 10 -2.46 2.34 3.51
CA ASN A 10 -2.79 3.76 3.58
C ASN A 10 -1.56 4.67 3.39
N ALA A 11 -0.43 4.32 4.01
CA ALA A 11 0.80 5.07 3.83
C ALA A 11 1.28 5.08 2.36
N VAL A 12 1.10 3.96 1.64
CA VAL A 12 1.40 3.90 0.20
C VAL A 12 0.37 4.66 -0.63
N MET A 13 -0.92 4.60 -0.29
CA MET A 13 -1.97 5.41 -0.93
C MET A 13 -1.63 6.91 -0.86
N VAL A 14 -1.23 7.40 0.32
CA VAL A 14 -0.91 8.82 0.55
C VAL A 14 0.37 9.23 -0.16
N THR A 15 1.42 8.41 -0.10
CA THR A 15 2.76 8.82 -0.55
C THR A 15 3.06 8.45 -2.00
N GLY A 16 2.30 7.52 -2.58
CA GLY A 16 2.52 6.95 -3.91
C GLY A 16 3.84 6.19 -4.07
N SER A 17 4.52 5.81 -2.96
CA SER A 17 5.79 5.07 -3.03
C SER A 17 6.09 4.29 -1.75
N VAL A 18 6.82 3.18 -1.89
CA VAL A 18 7.31 2.39 -0.75
C VAL A 18 8.25 3.21 0.14
N SER A 19 9.15 3.99 -0.45
CA SER A 19 10.12 4.81 0.27
C SER A 19 9.47 6.00 0.99
N GLY A 20 8.40 6.57 0.41
CA GLY A 20 7.58 7.58 1.08
C GLY A 20 6.82 6.97 2.27
N ALA A 21 6.13 5.85 2.05
CA ALA A 21 5.38 5.16 3.09
C ALA A 21 6.26 4.76 4.28
N ALA A 22 7.44 4.20 4.00
CA ALA A 22 8.43 3.83 5.01
C ALA A 22 8.83 5.00 5.91
N ARG A 23 9.09 6.17 5.32
CA ARG A 23 9.39 7.41 6.06
C ARG A 23 8.18 7.91 6.85
N LEU A 24 6.98 7.86 6.25
CA LEU A 24 5.76 8.37 6.87
C LEU A 24 5.40 7.61 8.17
N ILE A 25 5.55 6.29 8.18
CA ILE A 25 5.20 5.46 9.36
C ILE A 25 6.43 4.93 10.11
N ASN A 26 7.59 5.56 9.88
CA ASN A 26 8.86 5.32 10.56
C ASN A 26 9.33 3.85 10.61
N ILE A 27 9.30 3.17 9.45
CA ILE A 27 9.72 1.77 9.31
C ILE A 27 10.65 1.60 8.10
N THR A 28 11.22 0.41 7.92
CA THR A 28 12.10 0.14 6.77
C THR A 28 11.30 -0.12 5.48
N GLN A 29 11.89 0.22 4.33
CA GLN A 29 11.30 -0.08 3.02
C GLN A 29 11.03 -1.58 2.80
N PRO A 30 11.92 -2.51 3.19
CA PRO A 30 11.62 -3.94 3.11
C PRO A 30 10.44 -4.37 3.97
N ALA A 31 10.22 -3.74 5.14
CA ALA A 31 9.04 -4.01 5.96
C ALA A 31 7.76 -3.58 5.25
N VAL A 32 7.73 -2.38 4.65
CA VAL A 32 6.61 -1.93 3.80
C VAL A 32 6.33 -2.95 2.68
N SER A 33 7.34 -3.28 1.88
CA SER A 33 7.18 -4.18 0.73
C SER A 33 6.68 -5.56 1.14
N ARG A 34 7.21 -6.13 2.23
CA ARG A 34 6.78 -7.43 2.76
C ARG A 34 5.34 -7.38 3.26
N THR A 35 4.99 -6.36 4.04
CA THR A 35 3.63 -6.19 4.58
C THR A 35 2.61 -5.99 3.45
N LEU A 36 2.95 -5.19 2.43
CA LEU A 36 2.08 -4.96 1.28
C LEU A 36 1.87 -6.24 0.47
N LYS A 37 2.95 -6.95 0.13
CA LYS A 37 2.87 -8.23 -0.59
C LYS A 37 2.03 -9.26 0.18
N HIS A 38 2.16 -9.30 1.51
CA HIS A 38 1.34 -10.18 2.32
C HIS A 38 -0.14 -9.79 2.31
N ALA A 39 -0.46 -8.49 2.26
CA ALA A 39 -1.83 -8.02 2.08
C ALA A 39 -2.42 -8.47 0.73
N GLU A 40 -1.68 -8.25 -0.37
CA GLU A 40 -2.07 -8.67 -1.72
C GLU A 40 -2.31 -10.18 -1.81
N LEU A 41 -1.46 -10.99 -1.19
CA LEU A 41 -1.64 -12.44 -1.12
C LEU A 41 -2.91 -12.85 -0.36
N GLN A 42 -3.24 -12.15 0.73
CA GLN A 42 -4.47 -12.43 1.49
C GLN A 42 -5.73 -12.01 0.73
N LEU A 43 -5.64 -10.98 -0.12
CA LEU A 43 -6.74 -10.45 -0.90
C LEU A 43 -6.91 -11.16 -2.25
N GLY A 44 -5.85 -11.77 -2.77
CA GLY A 44 -5.85 -12.48 -4.06
C GLY A 44 -5.66 -11.58 -5.27
N PHE A 45 -5.32 -10.30 -5.09
CA PHE A 45 -5.11 -9.33 -6.16
C PHE A 45 -4.07 -8.26 -5.76
N PRO A 46 -3.40 -7.63 -6.74
CA PRO A 46 -2.47 -6.54 -6.48
C PRO A 46 -3.22 -5.29 -5.98
N LEU A 47 -2.63 -4.61 -5.00
CA LEU A 47 -3.18 -3.37 -4.44
C LEU A 47 -2.68 -2.15 -5.21
N PHE A 48 -1.49 -2.24 -5.81
CA PHE A 48 -0.88 -1.15 -6.56
C PHE A 48 -0.19 -1.63 -7.84
N GLU A 49 -0.20 -0.77 -8.83
CA GLU A 49 0.55 -0.91 -10.08
C GLU A 49 1.62 0.18 -10.19
N ARG A 50 2.67 -0.10 -10.96
CA ARG A 50 3.74 0.87 -11.22
C ARG A 50 3.46 1.62 -12.52
N THR A 51 3.30 2.94 -12.41
CA THR A 51 3.13 3.84 -13.55
C THR A 51 4.05 5.04 -13.40
N GLY A 52 4.95 5.27 -14.36
CA GLY A 52 5.87 6.42 -14.35
C GLY A 52 6.74 6.51 -13.08
N GLY A 53 7.13 5.38 -12.49
CA GLY A 53 7.92 5.31 -11.26
C GLY A 53 7.13 5.50 -9.96
N ARG A 54 5.81 5.71 -10.02
CA ARG A 54 4.93 5.82 -8.85
C ARG A 54 4.12 4.55 -8.65
N LEU A 55 3.67 4.31 -7.43
CA LEU A 55 2.65 3.32 -7.11
C LEU A 55 1.27 3.97 -7.20
N VAL A 56 0.43 3.42 -8.07
CA VAL A 56 -0.94 3.86 -8.31
C VAL A 56 -1.86 2.73 -7.87
N ALA A 57 -2.90 3.05 -7.10
CA ALA A 57 -3.86 2.04 -6.63
C ALA A 57 -4.56 1.34 -7.81
N THR A 58 -4.86 0.05 -7.67
CA THR A 58 -5.72 -0.67 -8.60
C THR A 58 -7.19 -0.26 -8.44
N ALA A 59 -8.07 -0.69 -9.34
CA ALA A 59 -9.51 -0.42 -9.22
C ALA A 59 -10.09 -1.11 -7.98
N GLU A 60 -9.64 -2.34 -7.72
CA GLU A 60 -9.96 -3.15 -6.56
C GLU A 60 -9.46 -2.50 -5.27
N ALA A 61 -8.23 -1.98 -5.26
CA ALA A 61 -7.72 -1.26 -4.10
C ALA A 61 -8.52 0.01 -3.78
N ARG A 62 -8.99 0.73 -4.81
CA ARG A 62 -9.89 1.89 -4.63
C ARG A 62 -11.26 1.50 -4.07
N SER A 63 -11.79 0.32 -4.41
CA SER A 63 -13.09 -0.13 -3.88
C SER A 63 -13.01 -0.62 -2.43
N LEU A 64 -11.83 -1.02 -1.95
CA LEU A 64 -11.61 -1.38 -0.54
C LEU A 64 -11.76 -0.18 0.42
N PHE A 65 -11.57 1.05 -0.06
CA PHE A 65 -11.74 2.28 0.75
C PHE A 65 -12.40 3.39 -0.07
N PRO A 66 -13.71 3.63 0.11
CA PRO A 66 -14.42 4.73 -0.56
C PRO A 66 -14.08 6.14 -0.04
N LEU A 67 -13.27 6.30 1.00
CA LEU A 67 -13.15 7.54 1.76
C LEU A 67 -11.70 7.80 2.14
N VAL A 68 -10.99 8.47 1.25
CA VAL A 68 -9.92 9.40 1.65
C VAL A 68 -10.21 10.69 0.88
N ASP A 69 -11.18 11.45 1.40
CA ASP A 69 -11.30 12.89 1.15
C ASP A 69 -10.40 13.65 2.13
#